data_AF-A0A3S0SSY7-F1
#
_entry.id   AF-A0A3S0SSY7-F1
#
_cell.length_a   1.000
_cell.length_b   1.000
_cell.length_c   1.000
_cell.angle_alpha   90.00
_cell.angle_beta   90.00
_cell.angle_gamma   90.00
#
_symmetry.space_group_name_H-M   'P 1'
#
loop_
_entity.id
_entity.type
_entity.pdbx_description
1 polymer ?
#
loop_
_entity_poly.entity_id
_entity_poly.type
_entity_poly.pdbx_seq_one_letter_code
_entity_poly.pdbx_strand_id
1 'polypeptide(L)'
;MTDTNTDPFQTEGQVNPLDYAKTKFSKADGELDVEALARGKYESDTFIEQLKQENAQWRQKAEQGIALKDLMEAIKSERPNMNEPNVDKSNVEDNAKDTPDINEVVQTALAKAEAERKEAANKSIVVSKLNEVWGSNVGVELKNASNTLGIPVADLEQMGKRSPQALFKLLGVDAPRTPPSGTHVPTSTVNIGGGAVKRTASWYRQQYKANPALRQDSKFAVQEMNDAIAAGEAFFD
;
A
#
# COMPACT_ATOMS: atom_id res chain seq x y z
N MET A 1 27.68 39.16 20.78
CA MET A 1 26.22 39.01 20.63
C MET A 1 25.72 40.19 19.84
N THR A 2 25.45 40.00 18.54
CA THR A 2 24.63 40.90 17.73
C THR A 2 23.88 40.01 16.75
N ASP A 3 22.68 39.63 17.18
CA ASP A 3 21.69 38.92 16.38
C ASP A 3 21.39 39.67 15.09
N THR A 4 21.69 39.05 13.95
CA THR A 4 21.11 39.44 12.66
C THR A 4 19.95 38.51 12.40
N ASN A 5 18.79 38.91 12.92
CA ASN A 5 17.51 38.35 12.52
C ASN A 5 17.20 38.84 11.10
N THR A 6 17.68 38.11 10.09
CA THR A 6 17.34 38.35 8.69
C THR A 6 16.09 37.53 8.37
N ASP A 7 14.96 38.23 8.26
CA ASP A 7 13.68 37.71 7.81
C ASP A 7 13.83 37.12 6.38
N PRO A 8 13.63 35.81 6.18
CA PRO A 8 13.83 35.15 4.90
C PRO A 8 12.73 35.43 3.86
N PHE A 9 11.75 36.30 4.15
CA PHE A 9 10.60 36.56 3.27
C PHE A 9 10.46 38.01 2.79
N GLN A 10 11.46 38.88 2.99
CA GLN A 10 11.44 40.18 2.32
C GLN A 10 11.64 40.02 0.80
N THR A 11 10.59 40.37 0.08
CA THR A 11 10.48 40.34 -1.39
C THR A 11 11.19 41.58 -1.95
N GLU A 12 12.49 41.46 -2.21
CA GLU A 12 13.24 42.46 -2.97
C GLU A 12 13.67 41.94 -4.34
N GLY A 13 13.31 42.70 -5.38
CA GLY A 13 13.94 42.62 -6.70
C GLY A 13 13.36 41.53 -7.61
N GLN A 14 12.70 41.95 -8.68
CA GLN A 14 12.47 41.11 -9.85
C GLN A 14 13.84 40.79 -10.45
N VAL A 15 14.48 39.72 -9.99
CA VAL A 15 15.82 39.30 -10.44
C VAL A 15 15.73 39.04 -11.93
N ASN A 16 16.53 39.75 -12.74
CA ASN A 16 16.54 39.53 -14.18
C ASN A 16 16.88 38.06 -14.44
N PRO A 17 16.04 37.30 -15.17
CA PRO A 17 16.24 35.87 -15.38
C PRO A 17 17.60 35.53 -16.01
N LEU A 18 18.13 36.44 -16.84
CA LEU A 18 19.44 36.29 -17.46
C LEU A 18 20.58 36.44 -16.46
N ASP A 19 20.46 37.38 -15.50
CA ASP A 19 21.48 37.58 -14.47
C ASP A 19 21.45 36.42 -13.48
N TYR A 20 20.25 35.97 -13.08
CA TYR A 20 20.09 34.76 -12.28
C TYR A 20 20.72 33.52 -12.95
N ALA A 21 20.43 33.30 -14.24
CA ALA A 21 20.98 32.17 -14.98
C ALA A 21 22.51 32.24 -15.07
N LYS A 22 23.09 33.42 -15.32
CA LYS A 22 24.56 33.60 -15.36
C LYS A 22 25.23 33.38 -14.00
N THR A 23 24.58 33.74 -12.89
CA THR A 23 25.15 33.46 -11.56
C THR A 23 25.16 31.98 -11.18
N LYS A 24 24.22 31.18 -11.70
CA LYS A 24 24.06 29.76 -11.30
C LYS A 24 24.60 28.77 -12.31
N PHE A 25 24.62 29.14 -13.58
CA PHE A 25 24.94 28.25 -14.69
C PHE A 25 26.04 28.84 -15.58
N SER A 26 27.04 29.53 -15.03
CA SER A 26 28.22 29.96 -15.80
C SER A 26 29.33 28.91 -15.76
N LYS A 27 30.07 28.80 -16.87
CA LYS A 27 31.33 28.06 -16.96
C LYS A 27 32.48 28.89 -16.38
N ALA A 28 33.66 28.28 -16.24
CA ALA A 28 34.84 28.93 -15.67
C ALA A 28 35.34 30.15 -16.46
N ASP A 29 34.92 30.31 -17.72
CA ASP A 29 35.19 31.44 -18.62
C ASP A 29 34.14 32.57 -18.51
N GLY A 30 33.10 32.39 -17.68
CA GLY A 30 32.00 33.34 -17.52
C GLY A 30 30.90 33.22 -18.59
N GLU A 31 31.00 32.27 -19.51
CA GLU A 31 29.95 32.00 -20.50
C GLU A 31 28.83 31.15 -19.89
N LEU A 32 27.59 31.36 -20.35
CA LEU A 32 26.43 30.62 -19.86
C LEU A 32 26.47 29.17 -20.34
N ASP A 33 26.42 28.23 -19.41
CA ASP A 33 26.27 26.81 -19.66
C ASP A 33 24.83 26.47 -20.01
N VAL A 34 24.57 26.43 -21.32
CA VAL A 34 23.26 26.08 -21.89
C VAL A 34 22.83 24.66 -21.50
N GLU A 35 23.76 23.72 -21.34
CA GLU A 35 23.42 22.34 -20.98
C GLU A 35 22.99 22.25 -19.52
N ALA A 36 23.72 22.91 -18.61
CA ALA A 36 23.37 22.97 -17.20
C ALA A 36 22.02 23.70 -16.99
N LEU A 37 21.76 24.75 -17.76
CA LEU A 37 20.48 25.46 -17.74
C LEU A 37 19.33 24.59 -18.24
N ALA A 38 19.51 23.86 -19.34
CA ALA A 38 18.49 22.97 -19.88
C ALA A 38 18.15 21.84 -18.88
N ARG A 39 19.16 21.24 -18.26
CA ARG A 39 18.99 20.22 -17.21
C ARG A 39 18.27 20.79 -15.98
N GLY A 40 18.72 21.94 -15.49
CA GLY A 40 18.09 22.62 -14.35
C GLY A 40 16.64 22.98 -14.62
N LYS A 41 16.30 23.41 -15.85
CA LYS A 41 14.92 23.65 -16.27
C LYS A 41 14.10 22.37 -16.29
N TYR A 42 14.62 21.29 -16.87
CA TYR A 42 13.92 20.00 -16.91
C TYR A 42 13.61 19.49 -15.50
N GLU A 43 14.60 19.49 -14.61
CA GLU A 43 14.42 19.09 -13.20
C GLU A 43 13.39 20.00 -12.50
N SER A 44 13.46 21.31 -12.72
CA SER A 44 12.49 22.26 -12.18
C SER A 44 11.07 21.99 -12.68
N ASP A 45 10.90 21.77 -13.99
CA ASP A 45 9.60 21.50 -14.60
C ASP A 45 9.02 20.16 -14.06
N THR A 46 9.86 19.12 -13.91
CA THR A 46 9.43 17.83 -13.30
C THR A 46 9.03 17.98 -11.83
N PHE A 47 9.78 18.78 -11.06
CA PHE A 47 9.45 19.05 -9.66
C PHE A 47 8.17 19.87 -9.52
N ILE A 48 7.95 20.84 -10.42
CA ILE A 48 6.71 21.62 -10.47
C ILE A 48 5.52 20.70 -10.79
N GLU A 49 5.68 19.74 -11.69
CA GLU A 49 4.63 18.74 -11.97
C GLU A 49 4.32 17.88 -10.74
N GLN A 50 5.34 17.40 -10.03
CA GLN A 50 5.18 16.66 -8.77
C GLN A 50 4.43 17.51 -7.73
N LEU A 51 4.87 18.75 -7.50
CA LEU A 51 4.21 19.68 -6.56
C LEU A 51 2.76 19.98 -6.93
N LYS A 52 2.43 20.08 -8.23
CA LYS A 52 1.05 20.26 -8.70
C LYS A 52 0.21 19.02 -8.40
N GLN A 53 0.74 17.83 -8.64
CA GLN A 53 0.06 16.57 -8.33
C GLN A 53 -0.17 16.43 -6.82
N GLU A 54 0.85 16.69 -6.01
CA GLU A 54 0.74 16.67 -4.55
C GLU A 54 -0.30 17.69 -4.05
N ASN A 55 -0.25 18.94 -4.53
CA ASN A 55 -1.27 19.95 -4.17
C ASN A 55 -2.68 19.55 -4.57
N ALA A 56 -2.86 18.95 -5.76
CA ALA A 56 -4.16 18.46 -6.19
C ALA A 56 -4.66 17.35 -5.25
N GLN A 57 -3.79 16.42 -4.85
CA GLN A 57 -4.14 15.37 -3.87
C GLN A 57 -4.46 15.95 -2.49
N TRP A 58 -3.71 16.93 -2.01
CA TRP A 58 -3.98 17.59 -0.73
C TRP A 58 -5.29 18.36 -0.74
N ARG A 59 -5.61 19.08 -1.82
CA ARG A 59 -6.91 19.75 -1.99
C ARG A 59 -8.05 18.75 -2.01
N GLN A 60 -7.92 17.65 -2.76
CA GLN A 60 -8.93 16.59 -2.78
C GLN A 60 -9.15 15.97 -1.39
N LYS A 61 -8.08 15.73 -0.63
CA LYS A 61 -8.19 15.23 0.75
C LYS A 61 -8.81 16.27 1.70
N ALA A 62 -8.49 17.55 1.54
CA ALA A 62 -9.08 18.62 2.34
C ALA A 62 -10.57 18.77 2.05
N GLU A 63 -10.98 18.72 0.78
CA GLU A 63 -12.39 18.72 0.37
C GLU A 63 -13.15 17.51 0.95
N GLN A 64 -12.56 16.32 0.90
CA GLN A 64 -13.12 15.13 1.56
C GLN A 64 -13.24 15.30 3.07
N GLY A 65 -12.26 15.92 3.72
CA GLY A 65 -12.27 16.19 5.16
C GLY A 65 -13.33 17.23 5.57
N ILE A 66 -13.52 18.29 4.78
CA ILE A 66 -14.59 19.28 4.99
C ILE A 66 -15.96 18.61 4.83
N ALA A 67 -16.15 17.83 3.75
CA ALA A 67 -17.40 17.09 3.55
C ALA A 67 -17.70 16.12 4.69
N LEU A 68 -16.69 15.45 5.24
CA LEU A 68 -16.86 14.58 6.41
C LEU A 68 -17.22 15.36 7.68
N LYS A 69 -16.63 16.54 7.87
CA LYS A 69 -16.92 17.41 9.02
C LYS A 69 -18.35 17.95 8.94
N ASP A 70 -18.77 18.43 7.77
CA ASP A 70 -20.13 18.91 7.54
C ASP A 70 -21.16 17.78 7.74
N LEU A 71 -20.84 16.55 7.30
CA LEU A 71 -21.64 15.35 7.57
C LEU A 71 -21.75 15.08 9.07
N MET A 72 -20.65 15.16 9.81
CA MET A 72 -20.65 14.91 11.25
C MET A 72 -21.44 15.99 12.01
N GLU A 73 -21.42 17.23 11.54
CA GLU A 73 -22.18 18.35 12.09
C GLU A 73 -23.68 18.22 11.79
N ALA A 74 -24.06 17.77 10.58
CA ALA A 74 -25.43 17.43 10.24
C ALA A 74 -25.97 16.28 11.13
N ILE A 75 -25.22 15.19 11.28
CA ILE A 75 -25.59 14.07 12.16
C ILE A 75 -25.74 14.51 13.63
N LYS A 76 -24.89 15.44 14.09
CA LYS A 76 -24.96 15.97 15.45
C LYS A 76 -26.19 16.88 15.64
N SER A 77 -26.59 17.60 14.59
CA SER A 77 -27.75 18.50 14.58
C SER A 77 -29.08 17.76 14.42
N GLU A 78 -29.07 16.59 13.76
CA GLU A 78 -30.25 15.73 13.58
C GLU A 78 -30.52 14.77 14.75
N ARG A 79 -29.74 14.79 15.84
CA ARG A 79 -30.15 14.12 17.08
C ARG A 79 -31.32 14.90 17.69
N PRO A 80 -32.56 14.38 17.69
CA PRO A 80 -33.67 15.10 18.26
C PRO A 80 -33.48 15.12 19.78
N ASN A 81 -33.45 16.34 20.33
CA ASN A 81 -33.69 16.54 21.73
C ASN A 81 -35.12 16.01 21.99
N MET A 82 -35.25 14.87 22.65
CA MET A 82 -36.53 14.31 23.08
C MET A 82 -37.21 15.32 24.02
N ASN A 83 -38.10 16.12 23.47
CA ASN A 83 -39.23 16.72 24.16
C ASN A 83 -40.23 17.21 23.11
N GLU A 84 -41.31 16.45 22.97
CA GLU A 84 -42.53 16.88 22.31
C GLU A 84 -43.56 17.30 23.38
N PRO A 85 -44.71 17.94 23.03
CA PRO A 85 -45.13 18.42 21.70
C PRO A 85 -45.71 19.85 21.71
N ASN A 86 -45.83 20.47 20.52
CA ASN A 86 -47.04 21.25 20.23
C ASN A 86 -47.32 21.35 18.72
N VAL A 87 -48.60 21.20 18.39
CA VAL A 87 -49.21 21.28 17.05
C VAL A 87 -49.55 22.74 16.76
N ASP A 88 -49.24 23.27 15.57
CA ASP A 88 -50.22 23.72 14.55
C ASP A 88 -49.56 24.61 13.45
N LYS A 89 -49.98 24.35 12.20
CA LYS A 89 -50.01 25.18 10.98
C LYS A 89 -48.75 25.93 10.52
N SER A 90 -48.33 25.67 9.28
CA SER A 90 -48.69 26.54 8.14
C SER A 90 -48.16 26.01 6.79
N ASN A 91 -48.97 26.27 5.78
CA ASN A 91 -48.84 26.04 4.35
C ASN A 91 -47.47 26.43 3.75
N VAL A 92 -46.77 25.48 3.10
CA VAL A 92 -45.83 25.75 2.01
C VAL A 92 -45.98 24.61 0.99
N GLU A 93 -46.50 24.95 -0.19
CA GLU A 93 -46.35 24.15 -1.39
C GLU A 93 -44.87 24.12 -1.74
N ASP A 94 -44.16 23.08 -1.31
CA ASP A 94 -42.77 22.89 -1.70
C ASP A 94 -42.71 21.97 -2.92
N ASN A 95 -42.07 22.48 -3.97
CA ASN A 95 -41.73 21.70 -5.14
C ASN A 95 -40.82 20.56 -4.68
N ALA A 96 -41.36 19.35 -4.61
CA ALA A 96 -40.59 18.12 -4.52
C ALA A 96 -39.74 17.96 -5.79
N LYS A 97 -38.64 18.72 -5.87
CA LYS A 97 -37.48 18.31 -6.64
C LYS A 97 -36.88 17.17 -5.84
N ASP A 98 -36.82 16.00 -6.48
CA ASP A 98 -36.04 14.84 -6.07
C ASP A 98 -34.63 15.29 -5.66
N THR A 99 -34.47 15.63 -4.38
CA THR A 99 -33.16 15.60 -3.74
C THR A 99 -32.85 14.12 -3.59
N PRO A 100 -31.80 13.59 -4.25
CA PRO A 100 -31.41 12.21 -4.02
C PRO A 100 -31.22 12.03 -2.52
N ASP A 101 -31.89 11.02 -1.97
CA ASP A 101 -31.86 10.71 -0.54
C ASP A 101 -30.39 10.71 -0.12
N ILE A 102 -30.01 11.59 0.81
CA ILE A 102 -28.61 11.81 1.20
C ILE A 102 -27.96 10.48 1.63
N ASN A 103 -28.78 9.58 2.19
CA ASN A 103 -28.38 8.23 2.53
C ASN A 103 -27.98 7.40 1.31
N GLU A 104 -28.68 7.54 0.18
CA GLU A 104 -28.36 6.88 -1.09
C GLU A 104 -27.06 7.42 -1.68
N VAL A 105 -26.79 8.73 -1.58
CA VAL A 105 -25.53 9.33 -2.04
C VAL A 105 -24.34 8.84 -1.21
N VAL A 106 -24.50 8.73 0.11
CA VAL A 106 -23.45 8.20 0.99
C VAL A 106 -23.22 6.71 0.74
N GLN A 107 -24.29 5.91 0.62
CA GLN A 107 -24.18 4.48 0.34
C GLN A 107 -23.54 4.22 -1.03
N THR A 108 -23.88 4.99 -2.06
CA THR A 108 -23.28 4.87 -3.39
C THR A 108 -21.81 5.28 -3.39
N ALA A 109 -21.44 6.35 -2.67
CA ALA A 109 -20.05 6.76 -2.54
C ALA A 109 -19.20 5.72 -1.79
N LEU A 110 -19.72 5.16 -0.70
CA LEU A 110 -19.04 4.13 0.08
C LEU A 110 -18.91 2.82 -0.74
N ALA A 111 -19.98 2.39 -1.40
CA ALA A 111 -19.97 1.22 -2.27
C ALA A 111 -18.97 1.38 -3.42
N LYS A 112 -18.86 2.58 -3.99
CA LYS A 112 -17.87 2.88 -5.03
C LYS A 112 -16.44 2.79 -4.49
N ALA A 113 -16.17 3.37 -3.33
CA ALA A 113 -14.85 3.32 -2.71
C ALA A 113 -14.43 1.89 -2.35
N GLU A 114 -15.35 1.08 -1.83
CA GLU A 114 -15.11 -0.34 -1.56
C GLU A 114 -14.89 -1.15 -2.84
N ALA A 115 -15.66 -0.87 -3.89
CA ALA A 115 -15.48 -1.49 -5.20
C ALA A 115 -14.09 -1.17 -5.78
N GLU A 116 -13.67 0.09 -5.78
CA GLU A 116 -12.34 0.50 -6.25
C GLU A 116 -11.22 -0.18 -5.46
N ARG A 117 -11.35 -0.28 -4.14
CA ARG A 117 -10.38 -0.98 -3.27
C ARG A 117 -10.29 -2.47 -3.61
N LYS A 118 -11.44 -3.11 -3.82
CA LYS A 118 -11.53 -4.53 -4.19
C LYS A 118 -10.94 -4.78 -5.58
N GLU A 119 -11.25 -3.92 -6.55
CA GLU A 119 -10.69 -4.00 -7.90
C GLU A 119 -9.17 -3.83 -7.92
N ALA A 120 -8.63 -2.91 -7.11
CA ALA A 120 -7.19 -2.73 -6.98
C ALA A 120 -6.50 -3.97 -6.37
N ALA A 121 -7.08 -4.55 -5.32
CA ALA A 121 -6.58 -5.79 -4.71
C ALA A 121 -6.64 -6.96 -5.70
N ASN A 122 -7.75 -7.11 -6.42
CA ASN A 122 -7.94 -8.12 -7.45
C ASN A 122 -6.94 -7.98 -8.59
N LYS A 123 -6.67 -6.76 -9.06
CA LYS A 123 -5.66 -6.48 -10.09
C LYS A 123 -4.28 -6.96 -9.65
N SER A 124 -3.88 -6.69 -8.40
CA SER A 124 -2.60 -7.15 -7.85
C SER A 124 -2.49 -8.68 -7.87
N ILE A 125 -3.55 -9.38 -7.45
CA ILE A 125 -3.60 -10.85 -7.46
C ILE A 125 -3.46 -11.40 -8.89
N VAL A 126 -4.17 -10.82 -9.86
CA VAL A 126 -4.09 -11.22 -11.27
C VAL A 126 -2.69 -11.03 -11.82
N VAL A 127 -2.09 -9.85 -11.64
CA VAL A 127 -0.74 -9.57 -12.13
C VAL A 127 0.28 -10.53 -11.51
N SER A 128 0.21 -10.76 -10.19
CA SER A 128 1.09 -11.71 -9.51
C SER A 128 0.97 -13.12 -10.09
N LYS A 129 -0.26 -13.63 -10.27
CA LYS A 129 -0.48 -14.98 -10.79
C LYS A 129 -0.06 -15.13 -12.25
N LEU A 130 -0.37 -14.16 -13.09
CA LEU A 130 0.04 -14.19 -14.50
C LEU A 130 1.55 -14.12 -14.64
N ASN A 131 2.24 -13.30 -13.84
CA ASN A 131 3.71 -13.28 -13.80
C ASN A 131 4.30 -14.60 -13.29
N GLU A 132 3.65 -15.30 -12.36
CA GLU A 132 4.10 -16.61 -11.85
C GLU A 132 4.05 -17.72 -12.92
N VAL A 133 3.08 -17.64 -13.85
CA VAL A 133 2.86 -18.66 -14.88
C VAL A 133 3.57 -18.31 -16.19
N TRP A 134 3.50 -17.05 -16.62
CA TRP A 134 4.00 -16.60 -17.93
C TRP A 134 5.26 -15.72 -17.85
N GLY A 135 5.68 -15.28 -16.65
CA GLY A 135 6.89 -14.48 -16.47
C GLY A 135 6.87 -13.16 -17.23
N SER A 136 7.95 -12.85 -17.94
CA SER A 136 8.07 -11.63 -18.75
C SER A 136 7.16 -11.60 -19.99
N ASN A 137 6.56 -12.74 -20.37
CA ASN A 137 5.78 -12.88 -21.60
C ASN A 137 4.28 -12.62 -21.41
N VAL A 138 3.84 -12.19 -20.22
CA VAL A 138 2.41 -11.96 -19.89
C VAL A 138 1.70 -11.09 -20.93
N GLY A 139 2.35 -10.03 -21.43
CA GLY A 139 1.73 -9.14 -22.41
C GLY A 139 1.47 -9.82 -23.77
N VAL A 140 2.35 -10.73 -24.19
CA VAL A 140 2.22 -11.48 -25.44
C VAL A 140 1.16 -12.57 -25.29
N GLU A 141 1.21 -13.34 -24.20
CA GLU A 141 0.26 -14.41 -23.91
C GLU A 141 -1.16 -13.88 -23.69
N LEU A 142 -1.32 -12.75 -23.01
CA LEU A 142 -2.63 -12.12 -22.83
C LEU A 142 -3.23 -11.65 -24.16
N LYS A 143 -2.39 -11.14 -25.08
CA LYS A 143 -2.81 -10.75 -26.43
C LYS A 143 -3.18 -11.97 -27.28
N ASN A 144 -2.42 -13.05 -27.17
CA ASN A 144 -2.74 -14.32 -27.83
C ASN A 144 -4.06 -14.91 -27.30
N ALA A 145 -4.26 -14.90 -25.99
CA ALA A 145 -5.51 -15.34 -25.37
C ALA A 145 -6.69 -14.47 -25.80
N SER A 146 -6.51 -13.14 -25.85
CA SER A 146 -7.49 -12.19 -26.38
C SER A 146 -7.90 -12.52 -27.82
N ASN A 147 -6.93 -12.75 -28.71
CA ASN A 147 -7.19 -13.12 -30.10
C ASN A 147 -7.87 -14.49 -30.23
N THR A 148 -7.50 -15.45 -29.39
CA THR A 148 -8.03 -16.82 -29.42
C THR A 148 -9.47 -16.88 -28.91
N LEU A 149 -9.78 -16.10 -27.87
CA LEU A 149 -11.12 -16.05 -27.25
C LEU A 149 -12.05 -15.05 -27.94
N GLY A 150 -11.54 -14.19 -28.82
CA GLY A 150 -12.30 -13.13 -29.47
C GLY A 150 -12.77 -12.03 -28.49
N ILE A 151 -12.14 -11.94 -27.31
CA ILE A 151 -12.47 -10.97 -26.26
C ILE A 151 -11.35 -9.92 -26.25
N PRO A 152 -11.64 -8.61 -26.31
CA PRO A 152 -10.61 -7.59 -26.27
C PRO A 152 -9.86 -7.60 -24.93
N VAL A 153 -8.58 -7.23 -24.95
CA VAL A 153 -7.71 -7.22 -23.76
C VAL A 153 -8.29 -6.37 -22.61
N ALA A 154 -8.98 -5.27 -22.93
CA ALA A 154 -9.64 -4.42 -21.94
C ALA A 154 -10.73 -5.15 -21.16
N ASP A 155 -11.51 -6.01 -21.83
CA ASP A 155 -12.57 -6.80 -21.20
C ASP A 155 -11.98 -7.92 -20.34
N LEU A 156 -10.86 -8.51 -20.76
CA LEU A 156 -10.11 -9.47 -19.94
C LEU A 156 -9.55 -8.80 -18.67
N GLU A 157 -9.04 -7.56 -18.77
CA GLU A 157 -8.59 -6.80 -17.61
C GLU A 157 -9.77 -6.47 -16.67
N GLN A 158 -10.91 -6.04 -17.21
CA GLN A 158 -12.10 -5.77 -16.42
C GLN A 158 -12.64 -7.03 -15.73
N MET A 159 -12.60 -8.17 -16.42
CA MET A 159 -12.96 -9.47 -15.84
C MET A 159 -11.98 -9.87 -14.74
N GLY A 160 -10.68 -9.60 -14.89
CA GLY A 160 -9.68 -9.80 -13.83
C GLY A 160 -9.93 -8.93 -12.60
N LYS A 161 -10.34 -7.67 -12.77
CA LYS A 161 -10.68 -6.75 -11.67
C LYS A 161 -11.94 -7.19 -10.91
N ARG A 162 -12.94 -7.71 -11.61
CA ARG A 162 -14.20 -8.18 -11.00
C ARG A 162 -14.10 -9.57 -10.39
N SER A 163 -13.50 -10.50 -11.12
CA SER A 163 -13.45 -11.92 -10.80
C SER A 163 -12.12 -12.56 -11.24
N PRO A 164 -11.04 -12.44 -10.45
CA PRO A 164 -9.73 -13.01 -10.76
C PRO A 164 -9.78 -14.51 -11.10
N GLN A 165 -10.54 -15.27 -10.31
CA GLN A 165 -10.66 -16.73 -10.46
C GLN A 165 -11.29 -17.15 -11.79
N ALA A 166 -12.27 -16.39 -12.29
CA ALA A 166 -12.89 -16.68 -13.59
C ALA A 166 -11.92 -16.42 -14.74
N LEU A 167 -11.12 -15.34 -14.65
CA LEU A 167 -10.05 -15.06 -15.60
C LEU A 167 -9.01 -16.19 -15.58
N PHE A 168 -8.61 -16.66 -14.40
CA PHE A 168 -7.63 -17.75 -14.30
C PHE A 168 -8.11 -19.06 -14.93
N LYS A 169 -9.37 -19.40 -14.72
CA LYS A 169 -10.00 -20.57 -15.34
C LYS A 169 -10.12 -20.43 -16.85
N LEU A 170 -10.51 -19.25 -17.33
CA LEU A 170 -10.61 -18.96 -18.76
C LEU A 170 -9.26 -19.05 -19.47
N LEU A 171 -8.21 -18.55 -18.83
CA LEU A 171 -6.84 -18.58 -19.35
C LEU A 171 -6.12 -19.91 -19.09
N GLY A 172 -6.75 -20.85 -18.37
CA GLY A 172 -6.13 -22.13 -18.01
C GLY A 172 -4.95 -22.03 -17.04
N VAL A 173 -4.78 -20.88 -16.38
CA VAL A 173 -3.67 -20.62 -15.42
C VAL A 173 -4.01 -21.01 -13.98
N ASP A 174 -5.25 -21.48 -13.74
CA ASP A 174 -5.72 -22.05 -12.47
C ASP A 174 -5.33 -23.52 -12.27
N ALA A 175 -4.58 -24.11 -13.22
CA ALA A 175 -4.12 -25.48 -13.08
C ALA A 175 -3.19 -25.60 -11.87
N PRO A 176 -3.46 -26.51 -10.91
CA PRO A 176 -2.50 -26.79 -9.85
C PRO A 176 -1.23 -27.26 -10.51
N ARG A 177 -0.11 -26.57 -10.24
CA ARG A 177 1.22 -27.09 -10.56
C ARG A 177 1.36 -28.39 -9.79
N THR A 178 1.08 -29.52 -10.45
CA THR A 178 1.57 -30.81 -9.96
C THR A 178 3.07 -30.65 -9.87
N PRO A 179 3.68 -30.75 -8.67
CA PRO A 179 5.11 -30.69 -8.56
C PRO A 179 5.69 -31.75 -9.52
N PRO A 180 6.77 -31.45 -10.25
CA PRO A 180 7.40 -32.43 -11.11
C PRO A 180 7.65 -33.69 -10.27
N SER A 181 7.05 -34.80 -10.69
CA SER A 181 7.16 -36.08 -10.02
C SER A 181 8.63 -36.50 -10.09
N GLY A 182 9.40 -36.20 -9.04
CA GLY A 182 10.85 -36.43 -9.02
C GLY A 182 11.67 -35.54 -8.08
N THR A 183 11.18 -34.36 -7.69
CA THR A 183 11.88 -33.52 -6.71
C THR A 183 11.10 -33.46 -5.40
N HIS A 184 11.25 -34.49 -4.59
CA HIS A 184 10.93 -34.40 -3.16
C HIS A 184 12.03 -33.56 -2.53
N VAL A 185 11.85 -32.23 -2.52
CA VAL A 185 12.57 -31.41 -1.55
C VAL A 185 11.97 -31.79 -0.20
N PRO A 186 12.74 -32.29 0.78
CA PRO A 186 12.20 -32.55 2.10
C PRO A 186 11.81 -31.21 2.72
N THR A 187 10.57 -30.79 2.52
CA THR A 187 9.96 -29.74 3.32
C THR A 187 9.64 -30.39 4.64
N SER A 188 10.58 -30.31 5.58
CA SER A 188 10.32 -30.59 6.98
C SER A 188 9.27 -29.60 7.45
N THR A 189 7.99 -29.93 7.30
CA THR A 189 6.93 -29.31 8.07
C THR A 189 7.25 -29.64 9.52
N VAL A 190 7.63 -28.63 10.31
CA VAL A 190 7.78 -28.79 11.75
C VAL A 190 6.39 -29.12 12.28
N ASN A 191 6.14 -30.42 12.42
CA ASN A 191 4.97 -30.94 13.08
C ASN A 191 5.23 -30.74 14.58
N ILE A 192 4.75 -29.62 15.15
CA ILE A 192 4.75 -29.36 16.60
C ILE A 192 3.70 -30.29 17.21
N GLY A 193 4.00 -31.58 17.25
CA GLY A 193 3.05 -32.61 17.66
C GLY A 193 3.60 -34.03 17.64
N GLY A 194 4.90 -34.21 17.46
CA GLY A 194 5.52 -35.54 17.45
C GLY A 194 6.63 -35.67 18.49
N GLY A 195 6.30 -36.23 19.66
CA GLY A 195 7.22 -36.96 20.56
C GLY A 195 8.64 -36.41 20.75
N ALA A 196 8.81 -35.09 20.86
CA ALA A 196 10.13 -34.52 21.11
C ALA A 196 10.55 -34.86 22.55
N VAL A 197 11.67 -35.58 22.68
CA VAL A 197 12.38 -35.72 23.95
C VAL A 197 12.53 -34.31 24.53
N LYS A 198 11.89 -34.04 25.67
CA LYS A 198 11.92 -32.73 26.30
C LYS A 198 13.38 -32.41 26.63
N ARG A 199 13.93 -31.36 25.99
CA ARG A 199 15.30 -30.91 26.19
C ARG A 199 15.38 -30.05 27.45
N THR A 200 15.34 -30.72 28.59
CA THR A 200 15.40 -30.11 29.92
C THR A 200 16.84 -30.08 30.43
N ALA A 201 17.08 -29.43 31.57
CA ALA A 201 18.39 -29.34 32.21
C ALA A 201 19.01 -30.73 32.48
N SER A 202 18.19 -31.75 32.74
CA SER A 202 18.67 -33.14 32.91
C SER A 202 19.22 -33.74 31.61
N TRP A 203 18.61 -33.42 30.46
CA TRP A 203 19.07 -33.84 29.13
C TRP A 203 20.41 -33.19 28.77
N TYR A 204 20.54 -31.88 28.97
CA TYR A 204 21.80 -31.14 28.72
C TYR A 204 22.95 -31.63 29.61
N ARG A 205 22.67 -31.91 30.90
CA ARG A 205 23.66 -32.53 31.81
C ARG A 205 24.17 -33.88 31.31
N GLN A 206 23.32 -34.70 30.69
CA GLN A 206 23.76 -35.98 30.10
C GLN A 206 24.63 -35.76 28.85
N GLN A 207 24.29 -34.79 28.00
CA GLN A 207 25.10 -34.45 26.83
C GLN A 207 26.50 -33.95 27.23
N TYR A 208 26.62 -33.14 28.28
CA TYR A 208 27.92 -32.69 28.79
C TYR A 208 28.75 -33.80 29.45
N LYS A 209 28.11 -34.86 29.95
CA LYS A 209 28.80 -36.06 30.45
C LYS A 209 29.31 -36.91 29.30
N ALA A 210 28.53 -37.07 28.24
CA ALA A 210 28.90 -37.82 27.05
C ALA A 210 29.98 -37.10 26.23
N ASN A 211 29.91 -35.78 26.13
CA ASN A 211 30.90 -34.95 25.45
C ASN A 211 31.20 -33.67 26.26
N PRO A 212 32.31 -33.65 27.01
CA PRO A 212 32.72 -32.48 27.78
C PRO A 212 33.06 -31.24 26.94
N ALA A 213 33.40 -31.38 25.65
CA ALA A 213 33.76 -30.26 24.78
C ALA A 213 32.54 -29.38 24.45
N LEU A 214 31.31 -29.92 24.52
CA LEU A 214 30.08 -29.17 24.29
C LEU A 214 29.89 -28.00 25.28
N ARG A 215 30.50 -28.08 26.47
CA ARG A 215 30.45 -27.00 27.48
C ARG A 215 31.12 -25.71 27.01
N GLN A 216 32.04 -25.82 26.07
CA GLN A 216 32.77 -24.69 25.49
C GLN A 216 32.18 -24.25 24.15
N ASP A 217 31.23 -25.01 23.59
CA ASP A 217 30.56 -24.64 22.35
C ASP A 217 29.49 -23.58 22.61
N SER A 218 29.75 -22.37 22.10
CA SER A 218 28.83 -21.24 22.21
C SER A 218 27.46 -21.53 21.60
N LYS A 219 27.40 -22.32 20.52
CA LYS A 219 26.12 -22.65 19.87
C LYS A 219 25.26 -23.56 20.76
N PHE A 220 25.89 -24.51 21.42
CA PHE A 220 25.21 -25.45 22.31
C PHE A 220 24.70 -24.74 23.57
N ALA A 221 25.49 -23.82 24.14
CA ALA A 221 25.09 -22.99 25.27
C ALA A 221 23.94 -22.03 24.94
N VAL A 222 23.94 -21.42 23.75
CA VAL A 222 22.83 -20.56 23.30
C VAL A 222 21.54 -21.35 23.10
N GLN A 223 21.64 -22.59 22.60
CA GLN A 223 20.49 -23.47 22.47
C GLN A 223 19.89 -23.82 23.84
N GLU A 224 20.74 -24.14 24.82
CA GLU A 224 20.32 -24.39 26.20
C GLU A 224 19.61 -23.17 26.80
N MET A 225 20.16 -21.97 26.60
CA MET A 225 19.53 -20.72 27.08
C MET A 225 18.17 -20.48 26.43
N ASN A 226 18.05 -20.67 25.12
CA ASN A 226 16.78 -20.47 24.41
C ASN A 226 15.73 -21.50 24.83
N ASP A 227 16.14 -22.76 25.03
CA ASP A 227 15.25 -23.82 25.53
C ASP A 227 14.82 -23.53 26.99
N ALA A 228 15.72 -22.99 27.82
CA ALA A 228 15.40 -22.57 29.18
C ALA A 228 14.42 -21.38 29.21
N ILE A 229 14.57 -20.41 28.31
CA ILE A 229 13.62 -19.30 28.16
C ILE A 229 12.25 -19.81 27.68
N ALA A 230 12.23 -20.74 26.73
CA ALA A 230 11.00 -21.27 26.16
C ALA A 230 10.23 -22.18 27.13
N ALA A 231 10.93 -23.01 27.92
CA ALA A 231 10.32 -23.94 28.86
C ALA A 231 10.15 -23.37 30.28
N GLY A 232 10.82 -22.27 30.62
CA GLY A 232 10.70 -21.59 31.91
C GLY A 232 11.04 -22.52 33.08
N GLU A 233 10.15 -22.59 34.07
CA GLU A 233 10.32 -23.44 35.26
C GLU A 233 10.36 -24.94 34.90
N ALA A 234 9.64 -25.37 33.86
CA ALA A 234 9.63 -26.75 33.40
C ALA A 234 10.95 -27.20 32.74
N PHE A 235 11.89 -26.28 32.52
CA PHE A 235 13.23 -26.60 32.05
C PHE A 235 14.08 -27.28 33.14
N PHE A 236 13.89 -26.90 34.40
CA PHE A 236 14.81 -27.27 35.48
C PHE A 236 14.57 -28.66 36.07
N ASP A 237 13.50 -29.35 35.66
CA ASP A 237 13.01 -30.67 36.13
C ASP A 237 12.88 -30.83 37.65
#